data_AF-U3A6V8-F1
#
_entry.id   AF-U3A6V8-F1
#
_cell.length_a   1.000
_cell.length_b   1.000
_cell.length_c   1.000
_cell.angle_alpha   90.00
_cell.angle_beta   90.00
_cell.angle_gamma   90.00
#
_symmetry.space_group_name_H-M   'P 1'
#
loop_
_entity.id
_entity.type
_entity.pdbx_description
1 polymer ?
#
loop_
_entity_poly.entity_id
_entity_poly.type
_entity_poly.pdbx_seq_one_letter_code
_entity_poly.pdbx_strand_id
1 'polypeptide(L)'
;MRGAALERWIAGKGAALNDRSRRFVRTLAPQMDRCIMLWLLLFLSAAATRMVLSRAAIHDLGDWAQIALPYGLAALAPAAAYRMAMRAFPPRVLHTQPDYRLARYGRWRQINPMDARNHPVFGPFGFMASLLLGMLLNIPVRSFEFLVAVPAINHHAPAWAITIFHMMTLDLVIMNFLYAVCFVMALRSIPLFPRMLLLTWMVDIVLQLAIAQRVAASPGLPDAVGIALEQLLHGNITKVLISATIWLPYLLLSERVNVTYRSRIPA
;
A
#
# COMPACT_ATOMS: atom_id res chain seq x y z
N MET A 1 -21.08 -16.09 -38.89
CA MET A 1 -21.50 -16.82 -37.66
C MET A 1 -20.42 -16.98 -36.58
N ARG A 2 -19.10 -16.98 -36.89
CA ARG A 2 -18.03 -17.11 -35.85
C ARG A 2 -17.85 -15.88 -34.93
N GLY A 3 -18.12 -14.65 -35.40
CA GLY A 3 -17.98 -13.41 -34.60
C GLY A 3 -18.94 -13.34 -33.40
N ALA A 4 -20.23 -13.63 -33.61
CA ALA A 4 -21.25 -13.56 -32.56
C ALA A 4 -21.08 -14.61 -31.45
N ALA A 5 -20.36 -15.70 -31.70
CA ALA A 5 -20.02 -16.69 -30.67
C ALA A 5 -18.83 -16.21 -29.82
N LEU A 6 -17.82 -15.60 -30.45
CA LEU A 6 -16.68 -15.00 -29.77
C LEU A 6 -17.10 -13.82 -28.89
N GLU A 7 -17.94 -12.91 -29.38
CA GLU A 7 -18.47 -11.78 -28.61
C GLU A 7 -19.27 -12.24 -27.39
N ARG A 8 -20.15 -13.23 -27.56
CA ARG A 8 -20.90 -13.83 -26.43
C ARG A 8 -19.99 -14.50 -25.42
N TRP A 9 -18.93 -15.17 -25.88
CA TRP A 9 -17.95 -15.80 -24.99
C TRP A 9 -17.11 -14.76 -24.22
N ILE A 10 -16.65 -13.70 -24.88
CA ILE A 10 -15.93 -12.58 -24.24
C ILE A 10 -16.83 -11.87 -23.23
N ALA A 11 -18.07 -11.56 -23.61
CA ALA A 11 -19.05 -10.93 -22.72
C ALA A 11 -19.38 -11.81 -21.50
N GLY A 12 -19.59 -13.11 -21.71
CA GLY A 12 -19.83 -14.08 -20.64
C GLY A 12 -18.65 -14.19 -19.67
N LYS A 13 -17.41 -14.22 -20.18
CA LYS A 13 -16.20 -14.20 -19.35
C LYS A 13 -16.07 -12.88 -18.57
N GLY A 14 -16.36 -11.75 -19.20
CA GLY A 14 -16.35 -10.43 -18.56
C GLY A 14 -17.32 -10.35 -17.39
N ALA A 15 -18.56 -10.83 -17.56
CA ALA A 15 -19.56 -10.88 -16.51
C ALA A 15 -19.12 -11.79 -15.34
N ALA A 16 -18.62 -12.99 -15.64
CA ALA A 16 -18.15 -13.92 -14.62
C ALA A 16 -16.97 -13.37 -13.80
N LEU A 17 -16.02 -12.67 -14.44
CA LEU A 17 -14.91 -12.01 -13.76
C LEU A 17 -15.39 -10.85 -12.87
N ASN A 18 -16.34 -10.06 -13.36
CA ASN A 18 -16.95 -8.98 -12.59
C ASN A 18 -17.64 -9.52 -11.33
N ASP A 19 -18.41 -10.60 -11.43
CA ASP A 19 -19.09 -11.21 -10.28
C ASP A 19 -18.11 -11.84 -9.28
N ARG A 20 -17.02 -12.45 -9.75
CA ARG A 20 -15.93 -12.92 -8.87
C ARG A 20 -15.29 -11.76 -8.12
N SER A 21 -14.95 -10.67 -8.81
CA SER A 21 -14.35 -9.49 -8.17
C SER A 21 -15.28 -8.83 -7.15
N ARG A 22 -16.59 -8.77 -7.44
CA ARG A 22 -17.61 -8.27 -6.51
C ARG A 22 -17.71 -9.15 -5.26
N ARG A 23 -17.72 -10.47 -5.43
CA ARG A 23 -17.69 -11.41 -4.31
C ARG A 23 -16.44 -11.21 -3.46
N PHE A 24 -15.27 -11.14 -4.08
CA PHE A 24 -14.00 -10.90 -3.41
C PHE A 24 -14.02 -9.63 -2.54
N VAL A 25 -14.42 -8.48 -3.10
CA VAL A 25 -14.48 -7.21 -2.35
C VAL A 25 -15.49 -7.28 -1.20
N ARG A 26 -16.65 -7.91 -1.42
CA ARG A 26 -17.68 -8.09 -0.39
C ARG A 26 -17.23 -9.00 0.74
N THR A 27 -16.44 -10.03 0.45
CA THR A 27 -15.87 -10.93 1.47
C THR A 27 -14.68 -10.31 2.18
N LEU A 28 -13.92 -9.46 1.50
CA LEU A 28 -12.70 -8.86 2.04
C LEU A 28 -13.00 -7.95 3.24
N ALA A 29 -13.98 -7.04 3.10
CA ALA A 29 -14.32 -6.08 4.15
C ALA A 29 -14.60 -6.72 5.54
N PRO A 30 -15.49 -7.72 5.69
CA PRO A 30 -15.74 -8.36 6.99
C PRO A 30 -14.59 -9.28 7.46
N GLN A 31 -13.70 -9.70 6.57
CA GLN A 31 -12.57 -10.56 6.92
C GLN A 31 -11.33 -9.77 7.34
N MET A 32 -11.31 -8.44 7.16
CA MET A 32 -10.14 -7.61 7.45
C MET A 32 -9.65 -7.73 8.90
N ASP A 33 -10.54 -7.85 9.88
CA ASP A 33 -10.13 -8.03 11.28
C ASP A 33 -9.35 -9.35 11.48
N ARG A 34 -9.77 -10.42 10.80
CA ARG A 34 -9.04 -11.70 10.80
C ARG A 34 -7.71 -11.59 10.06
N CYS A 35 -7.70 -10.88 8.92
CA CYS A 35 -6.46 -10.61 8.19
C CYS A 35 -5.45 -9.82 9.05
N ILE A 36 -5.91 -8.83 9.82
CA ILE A 36 -5.07 -8.05 10.74
C ILE A 36 -4.55 -8.93 11.89
N MET A 37 -5.39 -9.77 12.49
CA MET A 37 -4.93 -10.70 13.53
C MET A 37 -3.90 -11.68 13.00
N LEU A 38 -4.15 -12.28 11.82
CA LEU A 38 -3.20 -13.17 11.16
C LEU A 38 -1.89 -12.44 10.83
N TRP A 39 -1.98 -11.21 10.31
CA TRP A 39 -0.83 -10.35 10.03
C TRP A 39 0.02 -10.11 11.29
N LEU A 40 -0.61 -9.67 12.38
CA LEU A 40 0.08 -9.41 13.64
C LEU A 40 0.75 -10.69 14.14
N LEU A 41 0.06 -11.82 14.11
CA LEU A 41 0.61 -13.11 14.53
C LEU A 41 1.84 -13.50 13.69
N LEU A 42 1.72 -13.46 12.36
CA LEU A 42 2.81 -13.85 11.46
C LEU A 42 4.01 -12.92 11.59
N PHE A 43 3.78 -11.60 11.57
CA PHE A 43 4.85 -10.61 11.62
C PHE A 43 5.57 -10.63 12.98
N LEU A 44 4.82 -10.67 14.10
CA LEU A 44 5.43 -10.73 15.43
C LEU A 44 6.18 -12.05 15.66
N SER A 45 5.69 -13.17 15.11
CA SER A 45 6.41 -14.44 15.18
C SER A 45 7.73 -14.38 14.41
N ALA A 46 7.70 -13.82 13.20
CA ALA A 46 8.91 -13.64 12.38
C ALA A 46 9.89 -12.65 13.03
N ALA A 47 9.40 -11.55 13.60
CA ALA A 47 10.20 -10.58 14.33
C ALA A 47 10.83 -11.20 15.59
N ALA A 48 10.06 -11.95 16.38
CA ALA A 48 10.58 -12.66 17.55
C ALA A 48 11.68 -13.66 17.16
N THR A 49 11.48 -14.41 16.07
CA THR A 49 12.49 -15.32 15.53
C THR A 49 13.75 -14.56 15.13
N ARG A 50 13.60 -13.40 14.48
CA ARG A 50 14.72 -12.53 14.09
C ARG A 50 15.47 -11.96 15.29
N MET A 51 14.76 -11.60 16.35
CA MET A 51 15.35 -11.12 17.60
C MET A 51 16.14 -12.22 18.32
N VAL A 52 15.58 -13.44 18.41
CA VAL A 52 16.26 -14.60 19.04
C VAL A 52 17.50 -15.03 18.26
N LEU A 53 17.45 -14.99 16.93
CA LEU A 53 18.58 -15.33 16.07
C LEU A 53 19.62 -14.21 15.97
N SER A 54 19.31 -13.01 16.48
CA SER A 54 20.29 -11.93 16.48
C SER A 54 21.39 -12.23 17.48
N ARG A 55 22.64 -12.02 17.05
CA ARG A 55 23.82 -12.14 17.91
C ARG A 55 24.05 -10.89 18.76
N ALA A 56 23.18 -9.88 18.66
CA ALA A 56 23.23 -8.70 19.50
C ALA A 56 22.93 -9.10 20.95
N ALA A 57 23.94 -9.01 21.82
CA ALA A 57 23.74 -9.26 23.23
C ALA A 57 22.85 -8.15 23.83
N ILE A 58 21.84 -8.55 24.58
CA ILE A 58 20.93 -7.62 25.27
C ILE A 58 21.49 -7.45 26.68
N HIS A 59 21.96 -6.24 27.01
CA HIS A 59 22.59 -5.97 28.31
C HIS A 59 21.65 -5.23 29.26
N ASP A 60 20.77 -4.39 28.72
CA ASP A 60 19.81 -3.63 29.51
C ASP A 60 18.39 -3.59 28.87
N LEU A 61 17.46 -2.93 29.57
CA LEU A 61 16.10 -2.71 29.05
C LEU A 61 16.07 -1.75 27.86
N GLY A 62 17.07 -0.88 27.74
CA GLY A 62 17.19 0.07 26.63
C GLY A 62 17.48 -0.64 25.31
N ASP A 63 18.40 -1.60 25.32
CA ASP A 63 18.72 -2.49 24.21
C ASP A 63 17.48 -3.25 23.73
N TRP A 64 16.75 -3.82 24.69
CA TRP A 64 15.53 -4.55 24.37
C TRP A 64 14.50 -3.61 23.72
N ALA A 65 14.29 -2.42 24.27
CA ALA A 65 13.36 -1.44 23.73
C ALA A 65 13.76 -0.95 22.33
N GLN A 66 15.05 -0.70 22.08
CA GLN A 66 15.56 -0.28 20.77
C GLN A 66 15.36 -1.33 19.70
N ILE A 67 15.46 -2.62 20.03
CA ILE A 67 15.20 -3.70 19.09
C ILE A 67 13.69 -3.91 18.92
N ALA A 68 12.95 -4.01 20.04
CA ALA A 68 11.54 -4.38 20.03
C ALA A 68 10.63 -3.29 19.45
N LEU A 69 10.91 -2.01 19.72
CA LEU A 69 10.05 -0.90 19.34
C LEU A 69 9.88 -0.77 17.81
N PRO A 70 10.95 -0.78 16.98
CA PRO A 70 10.86 -0.85 15.52
C PRO A 70 9.93 -1.95 14.98
N TYR A 71 10.10 -3.18 15.46
CA TYR A 71 9.25 -4.30 15.05
C TYR A 71 7.81 -4.13 15.53
N GLY A 72 7.61 -3.67 16.77
CA GLY A 72 6.29 -3.37 17.31
C GLY A 72 5.55 -2.31 16.49
N LEU A 73 6.23 -1.21 16.14
CA LEU A 73 5.69 -0.16 15.29
C LEU A 73 5.36 -0.68 13.89
N ALA A 74 6.26 -1.45 13.27
CA ALA A 74 6.03 -2.03 11.94
C ALA A 74 4.83 -2.99 11.92
N ALA A 75 4.63 -3.79 12.98
CA ALA A 75 3.50 -4.69 13.13
C ALA A 75 2.18 -3.92 13.28
N LEU A 76 2.17 -2.90 14.15
CA LEU A 76 0.98 -2.15 14.54
C LEU A 76 0.57 -1.09 13.52
N ALA A 77 1.51 -0.53 12.76
CA ALA A 77 1.26 0.55 11.79
C ALA A 77 0.09 0.29 10.83
N PRO A 78 0.04 -0.82 10.07
CA PRO A 78 -1.07 -1.08 9.15
C PRO A 78 -2.39 -1.33 9.89
N ALA A 79 -2.36 -1.94 11.08
CA ALA A 79 -3.55 -2.17 11.90
C ALA A 79 -4.14 -0.86 12.45
N ALA A 80 -3.27 0.02 12.96
CA ALA A 80 -3.64 1.35 13.42
C ALA A 80 -4.19 2.20 12.28
N ALA A 81 -3.49 2.24 11.14
CA ALA A 81 -3.92 2.92 9.93
C ALA A 81 -5.30 2.46 9.47
N TYR A 82 -5.52 1.15 9.38
CA TYR A 82 -6.81 0.58 8.99
C TYR A 82 -7.93 1.04 9.94
N ARG A 83 -7.73 0.91 11.25
CA ARG A 83 -8.74 1.31 12.26
C ARG A 83 -9.01 2.80 12.25
N MET A 84 -7.97 3.63 12.13
CA MET A 84 -8.09 5.08 12.03
C MET A 84 -8.87 5.49 10.78
N ALA A 85 -8.49 4.95 9.61
CA ALA A 85 -9.16 5.25 8.36
C ALA A 85 -10.62 4.76 8.34
N MET A 86 -10.90 3.59 8.92
CA MET A 86 -12.27 3.07 9.02
C MET A 86 -13.17 3.93 9.90
N ARG A 87 -12.61 4.56 10.94
CA ARG A 87 -13.32 5.54 11.78
C ARG A 87 -13.47 6.90 11.09
N ALA A 88 -12.43 7.37 10.40
CA ALA A 88 -12.46 8.63 9.67
C ALA A 88 -13.39 8.61 8.45
N PHE A 89 -13.58 7.43 7.85
CA PHE A 89 -14.39 7.23 6.64
C PHE A 89 -15.54 6.23 6.90
N PRO A 90 -16.59 6.65 7.64
CA PRO A 90 -17.72 5.80 7.94
C PRO A 90 -18.49 5.40 6.68
N PRO A 91 -19.09 4.20 6.65
CA PRO A 91 -19.90 3.76 5.51
C PRO A 91 -21.09 4.69 5.27
N ARG A 92 -21.52 4.76 3.99
CA ARG A 92 -22.77 5.39 3.52
C ARG A 92 -22.82 6.91 3.59
N VAL A 93 -21.86 7.59 4.22
CA VAL A 93 -21.73 9.05 4.14
C VAL A 93 -21.43 9.49 2.71
N LEU A 94 -22.10 10.55 2.26
CA LEU A 94 -21.80 11.20 0.98
C LEU A 94 -20.66 12.19 1.22
N HIS A 95 -19.49 11.88 0.66
CA HIS A 95 -18.34 12.77 0.77
C HIS A 95 -18.41 13.86 -0.31
N THR A 96 -18.09 15.09 0.10
CA THR A 96 -17.95 16.20 -0.83
C THR A 96 -16.80 15.93 -1.80
N GLN A 97 -17.01 16.32 -3.06
CA GLN A 97 -15.94 16.26 -4.05
C GLN A 97 -14.94 17.37 -3.75
N PRO A 98 -13.63 17.10 -3.84
CA PRO A 98 -12.60 18.12 -3.63
C PRO A 98 -12.66 19.22 -4.72
N ASP A 99 -12.46 20.47 -4.32
CA ASP A 99 -12.58 21.66 -5.19
C ASP A 99 -11.55 21.65 -6.33
N TYR A 100 -10.30 21.36 -6.00
CA TYR A 100 -9.22 21.24 -6.97
C TYR A 100 -9.33 19.92 -7.73
N ARG A 101 -9.27 19.92 -9.06
CA ARG A 101 -9.44 18.73 -9.91
C ARG A 101 -8.14 18.40 -10.65
N LEU A 102 -7.41 17.37 -10.19
CA LEU A 102 -6.15 16.93 -10.80
C LEU A 102 -6.31 16.31 -12.20
N ALA A 103 -7.44 15.65 -12.45
CA ALA A 103 -7.73 15.03 -13.75
C ALA A 103 -8.81 15.83 -14.50
N ARG A 104 -8.38 16.57 -15.52
CA ARG A 104 -9.24 17.25 -16.51
C ARG A 104 -9.21 16.58 -17.89
N TYR A 105 -8.39 15.56 -18.08
CA TYR A 105 -8.27 14.86 -19.35
C TYR A 105 -9.55 14.08 -19.68
N GLY A 106 -10.12 14.33 -20.86
CA GLY A 106 -11.34 13.71 -21.38
C GLY A 106 -12.59 14.59 -21.29
N ARG A 107 -13.63 14.25 -22.08
CA ARG A 107 -14.94 14.91 -22.05
C ARG A 107 -15.81 14.23 -20.98
N TRP A 108 -15.92 14.85 -19.80
CA TRP A 108 -16.64 14.28 -18.67
C TRP A 108 -17.76 15.20 -18.22
N ARG A 109 -18.96 14.63 -18.03
CA ARG A 109 -20.12 15.28 -17.42
C ARG A 109 -20.19 14.91 -15.94
N GLN A 110 -20.40 15.91 -15.08
CA GLN A 110 -20.65 15.65 -13.67
C GLN A 110 -22.05 15.11 -13.45
N ILE A 111 -22.17 14.19 -12.51
CA ILE A 111 -23.45 13.63 -12.08
C ILE A 111 -23.60 13.75 -10.57
N ASN A 112 -24.83 13.69 -10.08
CA ASN A 112 -25.09 13.65 -8.65
C ASN A 112 -24.42 12.40 -8.04
N PRO A 113 -23.78 12.49 -6.86
CA PRO A 113 -23.29 11.32 -6.12
C PRO A 113 -24.29 10.16 -5.98
N MET A 114 -25.59 10.45 -5.93
CA MET A 114 -26.64 9.43 -5.91
C MET A 114 -26.76 8.69 -7.25
N ASP A 115 -26.76 9.42 -8.36
CA ASP A 115 -26.75 8.84 -9.71
C ASP A 115 -25.49 8.01 -9.93
N ALA A 116 -24.36 8.48 -9.40
CA ALA A 116 -23.10 7.75 -9.46
C ALA A 116 -23.21 6.40 -8.74
N ARG A 117 -23.84 6.34 -7.56
CA ARG A 117 -24.04 5.09 -6.80
C ARG A 117 -24.96 4.09 -7.51
N ASN A 118 -25.92 4.59 -8.27
CA ASN A 118 -26.84 3.76 -9.06
C ASN A 118 -26.23 3.27 -10.38
N HIS A 119 -25.09 3.82 -10.78
CA HIS A 119 -24.43 3.47 -12.03
C HIS A 119 -23.88 2.02 -11.99
N PRO A 120 -24.03 1.21 -13.07
CA PRO A 120 -23.63 -0.20 -13.08
C PRO A 120 -22.12 -0.43 -12.83
N VAL A 121 -21.28 0.54 -13.18
CA VAL A 121 -19.82 0.49 -12.95
C VAL A 121 -19.37 1.09 -11.63
N PHE A 122 -20.27 1.52 -10.75
CA PHE A 122 -19.90 2.10 -9.46
C PHE A 122 -19.36 1.07 -8.49
N GLY A 123 -18.19 1.33 -7.91
CA GLY A 123 -17.61 0.57 -6.81
C GLY A 123 -16.25 -0.06 -7.15
N PRO A 124 -15.52 -0.54 -6.13
CA PRO A 124 -14.12 -0.91 -6.27
C PRO A 124 -13.92 -2.36 -6.76
N PHE A 125 -14.65 -2.77 -7.80
CA PHE A 125 -14.57 -4.10 -8.41
C PHE A 125 -13.97 -4.08 -9.83
N GLY A 126 -13.88 -5.23 -10.48
CA GLY A 126 -13.16 -5.40 -11.73
C GLY A 126 -11.66 -5.17 -11.55
N PHE A 127 -11.04 -4.41 -12.45
CA PHE A 127 -9.61 -4.07 -12.38
C PHE A 127 -9.24 -3.22 -11.14
N MET A 128 -10.20 -2.53 -10.52
CA MET A 128 -9.96 -1.86 -9.23
C MET A 128 -9.75 -2.87 -8.09
N ALA A 129 -10.32 -4.08 -8.18
CA ALA A 129 -10.11 -5.11 -7.16
C ALA A 129 -8.67 -5.64 -7.16
N SER A 130 -8.00 -5.72 -8.31
CA SER A 130 -6.58 -6.07 -8.37
C SER A 130 -5.69 -4.95 -7.82
N LEU A 131 -6.06 -3.67 -7.98
CA LEU A 131 -5.37 -2.57 -7.30
C LEU A 131 -5.53 -2.66 -5.78
N LEU A 132 -6.74 -2.93 -5.28
CA LEU A 132 -6.99 -3.17 -3.86
C LEU A 132 -6.11 -4.30 -3.32
N LEU A 133 -6.08 -5.43 -4.03
CA LEU A 133 -5.24 -6.56 -3.65
C LEU A 133 -3.76 -6.19 -3.70
N GLY A 134 -3.31 -5.46 -4.72
CA GLY A 134 -1.93 -5.01 -4.85
C GLY A 134 -1.50 -4.10 -3.71
N MET A 135 -2.34 -3.16 -3.29
CA MET A 135 -2.08 -2.32 -2.10
C MET A 135 -2.02 -3.15 -0.82
N LEU A 136 -2.90 -4.13 -0.67
CA LEU A 136 -2.90 -5.02 0.50
C LEU A 136 -1.66 -5.92 0.54
N LEU A 137 -1.23 -6.45 -0.61
CA LEU A 137 -0.04 -7.30 -0.74
C LEU A 137 1.27 -6.52 -0.59
N ASN A 138 1.27 -5.21 -0.83
CA ASN A 138 2.45 -4.38 -0.61
C ASN A 138 2.94 -4.47 0.86
N ILE A 139 2.00 -4.46 1.82
CA ILE A 139 2.29 -4.51 3.26
C ILE A 139 3.11 -5.75 3.64
N PRO A 140 2.66 -7.00 3.42
CA PRO A 140 3.41 -8.18 3.81
C PRO A 140 4.70 -8.35 2.99
N VAL A 141 4.70 -8.03 1.69
CA VAL A 141 5.90 -8.17 0.85
C VAL A 141 7.01 -7.24 1.34
N ARG A 142 6.70 -5.96 1.54
CA ARG A 142 7.67 -4.97 2.02
C ARG A 142 8.20 -5.31 3.40
N SER A 143 7.32 -5.79 4.28
CA SER A 143 7.69 -6.21 5.62
C SER A 143 8.58 -7.45 5.64
N PHE A 144 8.35 -8.40 4.74
CA PHE A 144 9.21 -9.57 4.59
C PHE A 144 10.58 -9.19 4.05
N GLU A 145 10.63 -8.30 3.05
CA GLU A 145 11.89 -7.74 2.54
C GLU A 145 12.70 -7.07 3.65
N PHE A 146 12.06 -6.29 4.52
CA PHE A 146 12.72 -5.71 5.70
C PHE A 146 13.27 -6.79 6.66
N LEU A 147 12.46 -7.78 7.02
CA LEU A 147 12.87 -8.85 7.95
C LEU A 147 14.07 -9.66 7.41
N VAL A 148 14.12 -9.88 6.10
CA VAL A 148 15.21 -10.60 5.43
C VAL A 148 16.45 -9.72 5.28
N ALA A 149 16.28 -8.49 4.79
CA ALA A 149 17.39 -7.61 4.43
C ALA A 149 18.07 -6.96 5.66
N VAL A 150 17.29 -6.64 6.69
CA VAL A 150 17.77 -5.85 7.83
C VAL A 150 17.93 -6.74 9.06
N PRO A 151 19.15 -6.89 9.62
CA PRO A 151 19.34 -7.61 10.87
C PRO A 151 18.80 -6.80 12.06
N ALA A 152 18.51 -7.47 13.17
CA ALA A 152 18.14 -6.79 14.41
C ALA A 152 19.42 -6.28 15.09
N ILE A 153 19.48 -4.97 15.34
CA ILE A 153 20.69 -4.25 15.77
C ILE A 153 20.44 -3.48 17.06
N ASN A 154 21.42 -3.42 17.97
CA ASN A 154 21.41 -2.60 19.19
C ASN A 154 22.38 -1.39 19.07
N HIS A 155 22.48 -0.57 20.13
CA HIS A 155 23.30 0.65 20.12
C HIS A 155 24.82 0.42 20.01
N HIS A 156 25.30 -0.81 20.24
CA HIS A 156 26.73 -1.14 20.14
C HIS A 156 27.21 -1.38 18.71
N ALA A 157 26.31 -1.40 17.74
CA ALA A 157 26.66 -1.65 16.35
C ALA A 157 27.28 -0.41 15.67
N PRO A 158 27.96 -0.60 14.52
CA PRO A 158 28.48 0.52 13.74
C PRO A 158 27.37 1.52 13.36
N ALA A 159 27.72 2.81 13.33
CA ALA A 159 26.77 3.89 13.05
C ALA A 159 25.99 3.70 11.74
N TRP A 160 26.64 3.21 10.67
CA TRP A 160 25.96 2.91 9.40
C TRP A 160 24.85 1.86 9.56
N ALA A 161 25.04 0.87 10.42
CA ALA A 161 24.12 -0.24 10.60
C ALA A 161 22.88 0.23 11.38
N ILE A 162 23.10 1.04 12.42
CA ILE A 162 22.05 1.74 13.17
C ILE A 162 21.25 2.67 12.24
N THR A 163 21.92 3.42 11.37
CA THR A 163 21.25 4.29 10.39
C THR A 163 20.37 3.49 9.43
N ILE A 164 20.89 2.40 8.84
CA ILE A 164 20.09 1.52 7.95
C ILE A 164 18.87 1.00 8.70
N PHE A 165 19.05 0.45 9.90
CA PHE A 165 17.96 -0.14 10.68
C PHE A 165 16.83 0.86 10.94
N HIS A 166 17.15 2.06 11.42
CA HIS A 166 16.15 3.09 11.70
C HIS A 166 15.49 3.64 10.43
N MET A 167 16.27 3.93 9.39
CA MET A 167 15.73 4.51 8.16
C MET A 167 14.84 3.51 7.41
N MET A 168 15.24 2.23 7.36
CA MET A 168 14.42 1.16 6.76
C MET A 168 13.17 0.86 7.59
N THR A 169 13.26 0.93 8.93
CA THR A 169 12.09 0.82 9.82
C THR A 169 11.12 1.96 9.56
N LEU A 170 11.63 3.19 9.47
CA LEU A 170 10.82 4.37 9.22
C LEU A 170 10.07 4.25 7.88
N ASP A 171 10.76 3.83 6.82
CA ASP A 171 10.14 3.52 5.52
C ASP A 171 9.04 2.48 5.67
N LEU A 172 9.33 1.35 6.31
CA LEU A 172 8.37 0.27 6.48
C LEU A 172 7.11 0.74 7.23
N VAL A 173 7.29 1.44 8.34
CA VAL A 173 6.19 1.94 9.19
C VAL A 173 5.33 2.93 8.43
N ILE A 174 5.93 3.94 7.81
CA ILE A 174 5.21 4.97 7.06
C ILE A 174 4.47 4.33 5.89
N MET A 175 5.14 3.48 5.11
CA MET A 175 4.55 2.93 3.90
C MET A 175 3.46 1.91 4.19
N ASN A 176 3.63 1.04 5.19
CA ASN A 176 2.55 0.15 5.64
C ASN A 176 1.33 0.93 6.13
N PHE A 177 1.56 2.04 6.84
CA PHE A 177 0.49 2.93 7.28
C PHE A 177 -0.24 3.56 6.08
N LEU A 178 0.48 4.19 5.16
CA LEU A 178 -0.10 4.90 4.01
C LEU A 178 -0.84 3.95 3.06
N TYR A 179 -0.30 2.76 2.79
CA TYR A 179 -0.97 1.76 1.95
C TYR A 179 -2.24 1.22 2.60
N ALA A 180 -2.26 1.02 3.92
CA ALA A 180 -3.48 0.64 4.64
C ALA A 180 -4.55 1.74 4.60
N VAL A 181 -4.16 3.03 4.71
CA VAL A 181 -5.08 4.15 4.51
C VAL A 181 -5.63 4.17 3.07
N CYS A 182 -4.77 4.06 2.07
CA CYS A 182 -5.17 4.01 0.66
C CYS A 182 -6.15 2.87 0.39
N PHE A 183 -5.87 1.68 0.94
CA PHE A 183 -6.72 0.51 0.85
C PHE A 183 -8.13 0.80 1.40
N VAL A 184 -8.24 1.37 2.61
CA VAL A 184 -9.54 1.71 3.20
C VAL A 184 -10.27 2.76 2.36
N MET A 185 -9.57 3.81 1.91
CA MET A 185 -10.16 4.85 1.07
C MET A 185 -10.71 4.29 -0.24
N ALA A 186 -9.97 3.37 -0.89
CA ALA A 186 -10.45 2.68 -2.07
C ALA A 186 -11.66 1.78 -1.77
N LEU A 187 -11.58 0.98 -0.70
CA LEU A 187 -12.66 0.08 -0.29
C LEU A 187 -13.96 0.83 0.02
N ARG A 188 -13.85 2.03 0.59
CA ARG A 188 -14.96 2.91 0.95
C ARG A 188 -15.38 3.87 -0.17
N SER A 189 -14.78 3.78 -1.35
CA SER A 189 -15.05 4.68 -2.49
C SER A 189 -14.84 6.17 -2.16
N ILE A 190 -13.83 6.50 -1.37
CA ILE A 190 -13.54 7.88 -0.92
C ILE A 190 -12.93 8.69 -2.06
N PRO A 191 -13.49 9.87 -2.44
CA PRO A 191 -13.01 10.67 -3.58
C PRO A 191 -11.51 11.03 -3.57
N LEU A 192 -10.93 11.12 -2.37
CA LEU A 192 -9.51 11.45 -2.18
C LEU A 192 -8.56 10.28 -2.48
N PHE A 193 -9.06 9.05 -2.63
CA PHE A 193 -8.23 7.84 -2.80
C PHE A 193 -7.15 7.98 -3.89
N PRO A 194 -7.46 8.38 -5.14
CA PRO A 194 -6.44 8.45 -6.19
C PRO A 194 -5.31 9.45 -5.87
N ARG A 195 -5.61 10.50 -5.10
CA ARG A 195 -4.61 11.50 -4.68
C ARG A 195 -3.73 10.96 -3.57
N MET A 196 -4.34 10.28 -2.61
CA MET A 196 -3.63 9.66 -1.52
C MET A 196 -2.66 8.58 -2.04
N LEU A 197 -3.07 7.81 -3.04
CA LEU A 197 -2.19 6.81 -3.66
C LEU A 197 -1.02 7.46 -4.41
N LEU A 198 -1.27 8.55 -5.16
CA LEU A 198 -0.19 9.32 -5.79
C LEU A 198 0.79 9.89 -4.77
N LEU A 199 0.27 10.48 -3.68
CA LEU A 199 1.08 10.98 -2.57
C LEU A 199 1.92 9.85 -1.95
N THR A 200 1.32 8.67 -1.77
CA THR A 200 2.00 7.49 -1.21
C THR A 200 3.18 7.07 -2.10
N TRP A 201 3.01 7.02 -3.43
CA TRP A 201 4.14 6.75 -4.34
C TRP A 201 5.23 7.83 -4.28
N MET A 202 4.86 9.10 -4.17
CA MET A 202 5.83 10.20 -4.04
C MET A 202 6.62 10.11 -2.73
N VAL A 203 5.93 9.84 -1.62
CA VAL A 203 6.56 9.62 -0.30
C VAL A 203 7.50 8.43 -0.34
N ASP A 204 7.10 7.34 -1.01
CA ASP A 204 7.96 6.16 -1.20
C ASP A 204 9.29 6.54 -1.86
N ILE A 205 9.24 7.19 -3.03
CA ILE A 205 10.43 7.63 -3.76
C ILE A 205 11.30 8.56 -2.89
N VAL A 206 10.70 9.52 -2.21
CA VAL A 206 11.42 10.45 -1.32
C VAL A 206 12.10 9.70 -0.18
N LEU A 207 11.44 8.73 0.45
CA LEU A 207 12.03 7.92 1.51
C LEU A 207 13.17 7.06 1.01
N GLN A 208 13.05 6.41 -0.16
CA GLN A 208 14.16 5.64 -0.74
C GLN A 208 15.39 6.51 -1.03
N LEU A 209 15.19 7.72 -1.58
CA LEU A 209 16.27 8.68 -1.81
C LEU A 209 16.88 9.18 -0.49
N ALA A 210 16.05 9.44 0.53
CA ALA A 210 16.52 9.86 1.84
C ALA A 210 17.33 8.76 2.54
N ILE A 211 16.93 7.48 2.43
CA ILE A 211 17.70 6.33 2.93
C ILE A 211 19.06 6.29 2.24
N ALA A 212 19.10 6.37 0.90
CA ALA A 212 20.35 6.34 0.14
C ALA A 212 21.32 7.43 0.60
N GLN A 213 20.85 8.68 0.70
CA GLN A 213 21.67 9.81 1.13
C GLN A 213 22.19 9.66 2.56
N ARG A 214 21.32 9.23 3.49
CA ARG A 214 21.69 9.09 4.91
C ARG A 214 22.69 7.94 5.14
N VAL A 215 22.53 6.83 4.42
CA VAL A 215 23.44 5.70 4.56
C VAL A 215 24.78 5.98 3.88
N ALA A 216 24.78 6.60 2.70
CA ALA A 216 26.02 7.00 2.02
C ALA A 216 26.86 8.01 2.84
N ALA A 217 26.20 8.85 3.66
CA ALA A 217 26.87 9.76 4.57
C ALA A 217 27.39 9.11 5.86
N SER A 218 27.10 7.82 6.10
CA SER A 218 27.51 7.15 7.33
C SER A 218 28.99 6.72 7.26
N PRO A 219 29.82 7.06 8.26
CA PRO A 219 31.24 6.73 8.23
C PRO A 219 31.47 5.22 8.33
N GLY A 220 32.47 4.72 7.58
CA GLY A 220 32.90 3.32 7.65
C GLY A 220 31.88 2.31 7.10
N LEU A 221 31.01 2.73 6.18
CA LEU A 221 30.11 1.82 5.46
C LEU A 221 30.93 0.85 4.60
N PRO A 222 30.83 -0.47 4.81
CA PRO A 222 31.52 -1.45 3.96
C PRO A 222 30.93 -1.44 2.55
N ASP A 223 31.79 -1.50 1.52
CA ASP A 223 31.38 -1.45 0.11
C ASP A 223 30.34 -2.52 -0.25
N ALA A 224 30.51 -3.74 0.27
CA ALA A 224 29.57 -4.83 0.04
C ALA A 224 28.16 -4.53 0.58
N VAL A 225 28.06 -3.82 1.71
CA VAL A 225 26.77 -3.39 2.28
C VAL A 225 26.19 -2.25 1.45
N GLY A 226 27.03 -1.31 1.01
CA GLY A 226 26.62 -0.22 0.11
C GLY A 226 25.98 -0.75 -1.18
N ILE A 227 26.63 -1.71 -1.86
CA ILE A 227 26.13 -2.33 -3.08
C ILE A 227 24.81 -3.07 -2.84
N ALA A 228 24.70 -3.86 -1.76
CA ALA A 228 23.48 -4.58 -1.43
C ALA A 228 22.31 -3.63 -1.14
N LEU A 229 22.57 -2.52 -0.43
CA LEU A 229 21.56 -1.51 -0.17
C LEU A 229 21.15 -0.78 -1.45
N GLU A 230 22.10 -0.41 -2.32
CA GLU A 230 21.80 0.20 -3.61
C GLU A 230 20.86 -0.67 -4.45
N GLN A 231 21.14 -1.97 -4.56
CA GLN A 231 20.28 -2.92 -5.26
C GLN A 231 18.87 -2.99 -4.66
N LEU A 232 18.76 -3.00 -3.33
CA LEU A 232 17.48 -3.01 -2.63
C LEU A 232 16.66 -1.73 -2.92
N LEU A 233 17.28 -0.55 -2.76
CA LEU A 233 16.62 0.75 -2.97
C LEU A 233 16.23 0.94 -4.44
N HIS A 234 17.12 0.57 -5.36
CA HIS A 234 16.83 0.60 -6.80
C HIS A 234 15.65 -0.32 -7.15
N GLY A 235 15.63 -1.52 -6.58
CA GLY A 235 14.51 -2.45 -6.73
C GLY A 235 13.20 -1.87 -6.22
N ASN A 236 13.21 -1.19 -5.07
CA ASN A 236 12.00 -0.56 -4.50
C ASN A 236 11.49 0.60 -5.36
N ILE A 237 12.37 1.50 -5.80
CA ILE A 237 12.01 2.59 -6.72
C ILE A 237 11.42 2.00 -8.01
N THR A 238 12.04 0.96 -8.57
CA THR A 238 11.55 0.29 -9.77
C THR A 238 10.15 -0.29 -9.58
N LYS A 239 9.87 -0.96 -8.47
CA LYS A 239 8.53 -1.46 -8.14
C LYS A 239 7.48 -0.34 -8.08
N VAL A 240 7.82 0.79 -7.46
CA VAL A 240 6.93 1.96 -7.37
C VAL A 240 6.66 2.55 -8.75
N LEU A 241 7.69 2.71 -9.59
CA LEU A 241 7.55 3.25 -10.94
C LEU A 241 6.74 2.32 -11.85
N ILE A 242 6.94 0.99 -11.74
CA ILE A 242 6.13 0.00 -12.46
C ILE A 242 4.67 0.11 -12.02
N SER A 243 4.41 0.16 -10.71
CA SER A 243 3.08 0.35 -10.16
C SER A 243 2.45 1.64 -10.68
N ALA A 244 3.14 2.79 -10.60
CA ALA A 244 2.64 4.06 -11.08
C ALA A 244 2.35 4.03 -12.59
N THR A 245 3.24 3.43 -13.39
CA THR A 245 3.07 3.29 -14.85
C THR A 245 1.83 2.47 -15.21
N ILE A 246 1.56 1.39 -14.48
CA ILE A 246 0.38 0.53 -14.72
C ILE A 246 -0.90 1.24 -14.26
N TRP A 247 -0.89 1.83 -13.07
CA TRP A 247 -2.11 2.27 -12.41
C TRP A 247 -2.48 3.72 -12.70
N LEU A 248 -1.53 4.61 -12.99
CA LEU A 248 -1.83 6.02 -13.25
C LEU A 248 -2.74 6.21 -14.47
N PRO A 249 -2.51 5.56 -15.64
CA PRO A 249 -3.44 5.67 -16.77
C PRO A 249 -4.84 5.19 -16.41
N TYR A 250 -4.93 4.08 -15.67
CA TYR A 250 -6.20 3.54 -15.20
C TYR A 250 -6.92 4.52 -14.24
N LEU A 251 -6.21 5.09 -13.28
CA LEU A 251 -6.75 6.06 -12.32
C LEU A 251 -7.18 7.36 -13.00
N LEU A 252 -6.54 7.76 -14.10
CA LEU A 252 -6.89 8.99 -14.82
C LEU A 252 -8.09 8.77 -15.74
N LEU A 253 -8.07 7.70 -16.55
CA LEU A 253 -8.95 7.54 -17.70
C LEU A 253 -10.11 6.57 -17.46
N SER A 254 -10.04 5.67 -16.48
CA SER A 254 -11.07 4.65 -16.31
C SER A 254 -12.42 5.27 -15.96
N GLU A 255 -13.46 4.89 -16.71
CA GLU A 255 -14.85 5.25 -16.42
C GLU A 255 -15.25 4.83 -15.00
N ARG A 256 -14.89 3.61 -14.59
CA ARG A 256 -15.15 3.10 -13.23
C ARG A 256 -14.57 4.01 -12.16
N VAL A 257 -13.33 4.48 -12.34
CA VAL A 257 -12.68 5.38 -11.38
C VAL A 257 -13.39 6.73 -11.36
N ASN A 258 -13.74 7.26 -12.53
CA ASN A 258 -14.43 8.54 -12.65
C ASN A 258 -15.84 8.50 -12.04
N VAL A 259 -16.60 7.43 -12.26
CA VAL A 259 -17.92 7.23 -11.65
C VAL A 259 -17.79 7.03 -10.13
N THR A 260 -16.89 6.14 -9.70
CA THR A 260 -16.79 5.72 -8.29
C THR A 260 -16.24 6.83 -7.39
N TYR A 261 -15.16 7.49 -7.80
CA TYR A 261 -14.43 8.43 -6.95
C TYR A 261 -14.64 9.89 -7.33
N ARG A 262 -15.08 10.19 -8.56
CA ARG A 262 -15.22 11.58 -9.05
C ARG A 262 -16.65 11.99 -9.40
N SER A 263 -17.60 11.05 -9.34
CA SER A 263 -19.01 11.25 -9.73
C SER A 263 -19.14 11.87 -11.13
N ARG A 264 -18.48 11.25 -12.13
CA ARG A 264 -18.49 11.70 -13.53
C ARG A 264 -18.71 10.55 -14.49
N ILE A 265 -19.36 10.85 -15.62
CA ILE A 265 -19.56 9.95 -16.76
C ILE A 265 -19.04 10.63 -18.04
N PRO A 266 -18.77 9.87 -19.12
CA PRO A 266 -18.47 10.47 -20.42
C PRO A 266 -19.59 11.43 -20.86
N ALA A 267 -19.20 12.58 -21.42
CA ALA A 267 -20.12 13.61 -21.90
C ALA A 267 -20.65 13.30 -23.31
#